data_AF-A0A345RN06-F1
#
_entry.id   AF-A0A345RN06-F1
#
_cell.length_a   1.000
_cell.length_b   1.000
_cell.length_c   1.000
_cell.angle_alpha   90.00
_cell.angle_beta   90.00
_cell.angle_gamma   90.00
#
_symmetry.space_group_name_H-M   'P 1'
#
loop_
_entity.id
_entity.type
_entity.pdbx_description
1 polymer ?
#
loop_
_entity_poly.entity_id
_entity_poly.type
_entity_poly.pdbx_seq_one_letter_code
_entity_poly.pdbx_strand_id
1 'polypeptide(L)'
;MLLGIDSENHFRARLNSDYRPSGPQLERVEGTLTWRVKPSDEGAGGSDSRLTLKRLRNPDDDPQEVVAPKRSSTATGEEWSDPWKKWDAPRLQAAVDSIEVDGTRFLLVPRGSDPDHPIVYIKNPEHWVYDFDYMERILGTDLMQQPRGAIRVPPANQWEVDPNLPFQHPLKQYITTFFPQLSEISLNKVARHQFSLANDGDMATGVGLTRLRQTFNDWKRGNSTPHPPLADPLLMLPTLATSSGGPGLSRTLELPTLTPEGPLQRLDFDLTRQEWDYFKTTQSGVEFKRLMANILNRQGYDVFTPTPSSSFPALVFRRENHPFVFFISLHRVRGRKIHQPLNSGPDAADARLNTQVGYPALQEILQAHAEKRLVWLKGGSQIHASQPDSIFIVRDDESRLATLADL
;
A
#
# COMPACT_ATOMS: atom_id res chain seq x y z
N MET A 1 25.36 10.06 -8.43
CA MET A 1 24.82 11.20 -9.20
C MET A 1 24.98 12.45 -8.34
N LEU A 2 25.55 13.53 -8.86
CA LEU A 2 25.65 14.78 -8.10
C LEU A 2 24.35 15.56 -8.25
N LEU A 3 23.92 16.20 -7.16
CA LEU A 3 22.77 17.08 -7.12
C LEU A 3 23.22 18.53 -7.31
N GLY A 4 22.46 19.29 -8.08
CA GLY A 4 22.56 20.74 -8.13
C GLY A 4 21.18 21.38 -8.08
N ILE A 5 21.15 22.68 -7.78
CA ILE A 5 19.95 23.50 -7.78
C ILE A 5 20.02 24.42 -9.00
N ASP A 6 18.95 24.48 -9.79
CA ASP A 6 18.86 25.40 -10.94
C ASP A 6 18.50 26.83 -10.54
N SER A 7 18.48 27.75 -11.50
CA SER A 7 18.13 29.16 -11.27
C SER A 7 16.68 29.38 -10.82
N GLU A 8 15.84 28.37 -10.92
CA GLU A 8 14.43 28.38 -10.49
C GLU A 8 14.25 27.67 -9.14
N ASN A 9 15.35 27.31 -8.48
CA ASN A 9 15.39 26.66 -7.18
C ASN A 9 14.87 25.20 -7.19
N HIS A 10 14.90 24.53 -8.35
CA HIS A 10 14.57 23.11 -8.48
C HIS A 10 15.83 22.23 -8.38
N PHE A 11 15.70 21.08 -7.73
CA PHE A 11 16.77 20.08 -7.69
C PHE A 11 16.92 19.40 -9.06
N ARG A 12 18.15 19.22 -9.54
CA ARG A 12 18.47 18.58 -10.82
C ARG A 12 19.69 17.68 -10.69
N ALA A 13 19.75 16.67 -11.54
CA ALA A 13 20.98 15.89 -11.74
C ALA A 13 22.08 16.77 -12.35
N ARG A 14 23.33 16.61 -11.89
CA ARG A 14 24.50 17.37 -12.31
C ARG A 14 25.66 16.43 -12.66
N LEU A 15 26.38 16.71 -13.76
CA LEU A 15 27.66 16.07 -14.07
C LEU A 15 28.82 16.85 -13.44
N ASN A 16 29.95 16.19 -13.18
CA ASN A 16 31.15 16.82 -12.59
C ASN A 16 31.65 18.04 -13.39
N SER A 17 31.44 18.06 -14.70
CA SER A 17 31.83 19.12 -15.62
C SER A 17 30.86 20.31 -15.67
N ASP A 18 29.66 20.17 -15.09
CA ASP A 18 28.60 21.16 -15.27
C ASP A 18 28.75 22.31 -14.28
N TYR A 19 28.88 23.54 -14.78
CA TYR A 19 28.87 24.74 -13.94
C TYR A 19 27.46 25.12 -13.48
N ARG A 20 26.43 24.70 -14.23
CA ARG A 20 25.00 24.80 -13.87
C ARG A 20 24.32 23.45 -14.10
N PRO A 21 23.51 22.96 -13.15
CA PRO A 21 22.88 21.64 -13.27
C PRO A 21 21.83 21.64 -14.38
N SER A 22 22.12 20.94 -15.47
CA SER A 22 21.29 20.88 -16.69
C SER A 22 20.50 19.57 -16.82
N GLY A 23 20.69 18.61 -15.92
CA GLY A 23 20.03 17.32 -15.95
C GLY A 23 18.53 17.36 -15.62
N PRO A 24 17.85 16.21 -15.63
CA PRO A 24 16.44 16.10 -15.30
C PRO A 24 16.13 16.67 -13.90
N GLN A 25 14.95 17.28 -13.74
CA GLN A 25 14.47 17.72 -12.43
C GLN A 25 14.27 16.51 -11.53
N LEU A 26 14.70 16.65 -10.29
CA LEU A 26 14.61 15.64 -9.25
C LEU A 26 13.66 16.13 -8.17
N GLU A 27 12.85 15.22 -7.64
CA GLU A 27 12.10 15.41 -6.41
C GLU A 27 12.55 14.37 -5.39
N ARG A 28 12.60 14.77 -4.12
CA ARG A 28 12.88 13.83 -3.04
C ARG A 28 11.64 12.97 -2.83
N VAL A 29 11.82 11.65 -2.79
CA VAL A 29 10.74 10.72 -2.45
C VAL A 29 10.36 10.95 -1.00
N GLU A 30 9.10 11.32 -0.77
CA GLU A 30 8.57 11.69 0.55
C GLU A 30 8.86 10.57 1.58
N GLY A 31 9.41 10.94 2.74
CA GLY A 31 9.78 9.99 3.79
C GLY A 31 11.06 9.18 3.56
N THR A 32 11.88 9.51 2.55
CA THR A 32 13.19 8.86 2.33
C THR A 32 14.30 9.86 1.97
N LEU A 33 15.56 9.41 2.01
CA LEU A 33 16.72 10.16 1.48
C LEU A 33 16.93 9.96 -0.04
N THR A 34 15.98 9.29 -0.72
CA THR A 34 16.11 8.96 -2.14
C THR A 34 15.51 10.06 -3.04
N TRP A 35 16.10 10.23 -4.23
CA TRP A 35 15.70 11.24 -5.20
C TRP A 35 15.23 10.54 -6.48
N ARG A 36 14.13 11.01 -7.07
CA ARG A 36 13.60 10.50 -8.35
C ARG A 36 13.41 11.61 -9.36
N VAL A 37 13.40 11.26 -10.64
CA VAL A 37 13.15 12.21 -11.73
C VAL A 37 11.69 12.63 -11.70
N LYS A 38 11.44 13.95 -11.70
CA LYS A 38 10.12 14.53 -11.79
C LYS A 38 9.60 14.38 -13.23
N PRO A 39 8.42 13.75 -13.46
CA PRO A 39 7.83 13.70 -14.78
C PRO A 39 7.37 15.11 -15.22
N SER A 40 7.59 15.46 -16.49
CA SER A 40 7.15 16.72 -17.07
C SER A 40 5.63 16.74 -17.17
N ASP A 41 4.96 17.73 -16.56
CA ASP A 41 3.51 17.91 -16.64
C ASP A 41 3.11 18.43 -18.03
N GLU A 42 2.88 17.52 -18.99
CA GLU A 42 1.98 17.78 -20.13
C GLU A 42 0.69 16.99 -19.93
N GLY A 43 -0.34 17.67 -19.41
CA GLY A 43 -1.74 17.26 -19.49
C GLY A 43 -2.31 16.51 -18.28
N ALA A 44 -2.93 17.25 -17.35
CA ALA A 44 -4.25 16.94 -16.76
C ALA A 44 -4.55 17.91 -15.60
N GLY A 45 -5.50 18.81 -15.81
CA GLY A 45 -6.14 19.56 -14.74
C GLY A 45 -7.05 18.63 -13.95
N GLY A 46 -6.65 18.31 -12.72
CA GLY A 46 -7.45 17.61 -11.73
C GLY A 46 -6.87 17.92 -10.37
N SER A 47 -7.70 18.38 -9.43
CA SER A 47 -7.32 18.78 -8.08
C SER A 47 -6.47 17.71 -7.41
N ASP A 48 -5.17 17.97 -7.42
CA ASP A 48 -4.11 17.11 -6.93
C ASP A 48 -3.72 17.64 -5.55
N SER A 49 -3.79 16.80 -4.51
CA SER A 49 -3.06 17.03 -3.26
C SER A 49 -1.56 16.88 -3.53
N ARG A 50 -1.01 17.85 -4.26
CA ARG A 50 0.41 18.15 -4.39
C ARG A 50 0.70 19.29 -3.43
N LEU A 51 1.66 19.11 -2.54
CA LEU A 51 2.34 20.22 -1.87
C LEU A 51 3.02 21.06 -2.96
N THR A 52 2.30 22.03 -3.51
CA THR A 52 2.81 23.00 -4.47
C THR A 52 2.98 24.33 -3.77
N LEU A 53 4.23 24.75 -3.59
CA LEU A 53 4.61 26.11 -3.22
C LEU A 53 4.09 27.09 -4.27
N LYS A 54 2.95 27.74 -4.02
CA LYS A 54 2.54 28.92 -4.77
C LYS A 54 3.01 30.16 -4.02
N ARG A 55 4.13 30.72 -4.48
CA ARG A 55 4.59 32.06 -4.12
C ARG A 55 3.68 33.09 -4.82
N LEU A 56 2.77 33.74 -4.09
CA LEU A 56 2.08 34.93 -4.58
C LEU A 56 3.12 36.05 -4.76
N ARG A 57 3.26 36.57 -5.98
CA ARG A 57 4.06 37.76 -6.28
C ARG A 57 3.11 38.93 -6.50
N ASN A 58 3.20 39.95 -5.64
CA ASN A 58 2.62 41.28 -5.90
C ASN A 58 3.32 41.94 -7.09
N PRO A 59 2.57 42.70 -7.88
CA PRO A 59 3.08 43.96 -8.42
C PRO A 59 2.06 45.09 -8.26
N ASP A 60 2.44 46.13 -7.51
CA ASP A 60 1.92 47.48 -7.69
C ASP A 60 2.78 48.18 -8.76
N ASP A 61 2.16 48.57 -9.88
CA ASP A 61 2.23 49.92 -10.50
C ASP A 61 1.40 49.92 -11.81
N ASP A 62 0.39 50.79 -11.82
CA ASP A 62 -0.71 51.08 -12.77
C ASP A 62 -0.24 51.77 -14.09
N PRO A 63 -1.06 52.12 -15.14
CA PRO A 63 -2.50 52.53 -15.09
C PRO A 63 -3.48 52.18 -16.25
N GLN A 64 -4.80 52.32 -15.92
CA GLN A 64 -6.00 52.62 -16.75
C GLN A 64 -6.40 51.62 -17.88
N GLU A 65 -7.65 51.15 -18.05
CA GLU A 65 -8.88 51.92 -18.25
C GLU A 65 -10.18 51.03 -18.23
N VAL A 66 -11.32 51.63 -17.84
CA VAL A 66 -12.76 51.28 -18.08
C VAL A 66 -13.52 50.18 -17.27
N VAL A 67 -14.04 50.62 -16.11
CA VAL A 67 -15.44 50.56 -15.57
C VAL A 67 -16.45 49.45 -15.97
N ALA A 68 -17.01 48.74 -14.97
CA ALA A 68 -18.47 48.53 -14.72
C ALA A 68 -18.72 47.90 -13.32
N PRO A 69 -19.90 48.07 -12.68
CA PRO A 69 -19.98 48.45 -11.26
C PRO A 69 -20.13 47.32 -10.23
N LYS A 70 -19.68 47.65 -9.01
CA LYS A 70 -19.91 47.00 -7.71
C LYS A 70 -21.32 46.41 -7.55
N ARG A 71 -21.39 45.10 -7.31
CA ARG A 71 -22.40 44.52 -6.43
C ARG A 71 -21.72 44.17 -5.11
N SER A 72 -22.00 44.97 -4.09
CA SER A 72 -21.76 44.63 -2.70
C SER A 72 -22.65 43.46 -2.33
N SER A 73 -22.13 42.24 -2.41
CA SER A 73 -22.73 41.11 -1.71
C SER A 73 -22.30 41.19 -0.24
N THR A 74 -23.15 41.83 0.57
CA THR A 74 -23.26 41.49 1.99
C THR A 74 -23.73 40.05 2.09
N ALA A 75 -22.79 39.11 1.99
CA ALA A 75 -22.93 37.79 2.54
C ALA A 75 -22.13 37.83 3.84
N THR A 76 -22.83 37.96 4.97
CA THR A 76 -22.36 37.40 6.23
C THR A 76 -22.16 35.90 6.01
N GLY A 77 -20.99 35.56 5.47
CA GLY A 77 -20.51 34.19 5.46
C GLY A 77 -20.05 33.90 6.87
N GLU A 78 -20.81 33.08 7.58
CA GLU A 78 -20.21 32.25 8.62
C GLU A 78 -19.15 31.41 7.89
N GLU A 79 -17.92 31.91 7.92
CA GLU A 79 -16.73 31.26 7.45
C GLU A 79 -16.65 29.94 8.22
N TRP A 80 -16.98 28.82 7.55
CA TRP A 80 -16.86 27.47 8.12
C TRP A 80 -15.40 27.28 8.51
N SER A 81 -15.09 27.66 9.74
CA SER A 81 -13.73 27.70 10.22
C SER A 81 -13.30 26.26 10.41
N ASP A 82 -12.24 25.88 9.71
CA ASP A 82 -11.61 24.59 9.90
C ASP A 82 -11.43 24.29 11.39
N PRO A 83 -11.94 23.15 11.91
CA PRO A 83 -11.98 22.90 13.35
C PRO A 83 -10.59 22.83 13.97
N TRP A 84 -9.57 22.48 13.18
CA TRP A 84 -8.18 22.43 13.64
C TRP A 84 -7.66 23.76 14.15
N LYS A 85 -8.18 24.89 13.66
CA LYS A 85 -7.80 26.23 14.16
C LYS A 85 -8.14 26.45 15.63
N LYS A 86 -9.00 25.60 16.22
CA LYS A 86 -9.41 25.65 17.62
C LYS A 86 -8.68 24.62 18.50
N TRP A 87 -7.73 23.86 17.97
CA TRP A 87 -7.00 22.81 18.70
C TRP A 87 -5.83 23.36 19.55
N ASP A 88 -6.02 24.53 20.17
CA ASP A 88 -5.00 25.14 21.03
C ASP A 88 -4.65 24.20 22.21
N ALA A 89 -3.36 24.02 22.44
CA ALA A 89 -2.86 23.11 23.46
C ALA A 89 -3.12 23.68 24.86
N PRO A 90 -3.74 22.92 25.78
CA PRO A 90 -3.89 23.36 27.17
C PRO A 90 -2.53 23.69 27.80
N ARG A 91 -2.43 24.85 28.46
CA ARG A 91 -1.17 25.36 29.06
C ARG A 91 -0.51 24.37 30.04
N LEU A 92 -1.28 23.45 30.64
CA LEU A 92 -0.79 22.44 31.57
C LEU A 92 0.01 21.29 30.90
N GLN A 93 -0.06 21.12 29.58
CA GLN A 93 0.58 20.02 28.85
C GLN A 93 2.01 20.36 28.38
N ALA A 94 2.76 21.14 29.16
CA ALA A 94 4.04 21.73 28.77
C ALA A 94 5.12 20.72 28.33
N ALA A 95 5.03 19.45 28.75
CA ALA A 95 5.99 18.39 28.44
C ALA A 95 5.72 17.61 27.13
N VAL A 96 4.65 17.92 26.39
CA VAL A 96 4.28 17.20 25.16
C VAL A 96 4.82 17.94 23.93
N ASP A 97 5.36 17.18 22.97
CA ASP A 97 5.82 17.68 21.67
C ASP A 97 4.75 18.57 21.01
N SER A 98 5.16 19.77 20.63
CA SER A 98 4.27 20.80 20.06
C SER A 98 4.97 21.69 19.05
N ILE A 99 4.19 22.32 18.19
CA ILE A 99 4.63 23.43 17.32
C ILE A 99 3.79 24.68 17.58
N GLU A 100 4.28 25.82 17.13
CA GLU A 100 3.56 27.09 17.15
C GLU A 100 3.31 27.53 15.71
N VAL A 101 2.05 27.88 15.41
CA VAL A 101 1.60 28.40 14.11
C VAL A 101 0.73 29.61 14.41
N ASP A 102 1.09 30.77 13.87
CA ASP A 102 0.36 32.04 14.07
C ASP A 102 0.03 32.35 15.54
N GLY A 103 0.98 32.09 16.45
CA GLY A 103 0.81 32.34 17.89
C GLY A 103 -0.06 31.31 18.64
N THR A 104 -0.56 30.27 17.95
CA THR A 104 -1.32 29.17 18.54
C THR A 104 -0.44 27.94 18.69
N ARG A 105 -0.49 27.29 19.86
CA ARG A 105 0.32 26.10 20.14
C ARG A 105 -0.48 24.85 19.81
N PHE A 106 0.06 23.98 18.98
CA PHE A 106 -0.58 22.71 18.60
C PHE A 106 0.21 21.51 19.11
N LEU A 107 -0.49 20.53 19.68
CA LEU A 107 0.10 19.25 20.06
C LEU A 107 0.38 18.39 18.84
N LEU A 108 1.44 17.59 18.90
CA LEU A 108 1.78 16.67 17.83
C LEU A 108 1.33 15.23 18.11
N VAL A 109 1.05 14.51 17.02
CA VAL A 109 1.13 13.05 16.99
C VAL A 109 2.60 12.64 17.22
N PRO A 110 2.90 11.54 17.92
CA PRO A 110 4.28 11.07 18.10
C PRO A 110 5.06 11.03 16.79
N ARG A 111 6.32 11.48 16.78
CA ARG A 111 7.11 11.60 15.54
C ARG A 111 7.32 10.27 14.83
N GLY A 112 7.55 9.19 15.58
CA GLY A 112 7.85 7.86 15.05
C GLY A 112 9.36 7.63 14.89
N SER A 113 9.73 6.76 13.94
CA SER A 113 11.12 6.28 13.75
C SER A 113 12.09 7.32 13.15
N ASP A 114 11.60 8.48 12.70
CA ASP A 114 12.40 9.60 12.19
C ASP A 114 11.95 10.92 12.86
N PRO A 115 12.62 11.37 13.94
CA PRO A 115 12.29 12.60 14.64
C PRO A 115 12.43 13.87 13.78
N ASP A 116 13.35 13.85 12.83
CA ASP A 116 13.71 14.97 11.95
C ASP A 116 12.86 14.99 10.66
N HIS A 117 11.85 14.14 10.58
CA HIS A 117 10.94 14.07 9.44
C HIS A 117 10.34 15.46 9.13
N PRO A 118 10.36 15.91 7.86
CA PRO A 118 10.01 17.28 7.47
C PRO A 118 8.53 17.63 7.68
N ILE A 119 7.67 16.61 7.72
CA ILE A 119 6.22 16.74 7.93
C ILE A 119 5.91 16.26 9.33
N VAL A 120 5.17 17.07 10.07
CA VAL A 120 4.64 16.77 11.39
C VAL A 120 3.14 16.76 11.33
N TYR A 121 2.49 16.12 12.31
CA TYR A 121 1.03 16.10 12.36
C TYR A 121 0.53 16.71 13.65
N ILE A 122 -0.24 17.79 13.54
CA ILE A 122 -0.98 18.35 14.67
C ILE A 122 -2.21 17.50 14.95
N LYS A 123 -2.59 17.42 16.23
CA LYS A 123 -3.76 16.65 16.67
C LYS A 123 -4.71 17.48 17.53
N ASN A 124 -5.98 17.05 17.56
CA ASN A 124 -6.95 17.59 18.51
C ASN A 124 -6.54 17.21 19.94
N PRO A 125 -6.41 18.16 20.88
CA PRO A 125 -6.06 17.87 22.28
C PRO A 125 -7.08 16.99 23.01
N GLU A 126 -8.33 16.94 22.55
CA GLU A 126 -9.37 16.03 23.06
C GLU A 126 -9.14 14.58 22.62
N HIS A 127 -8.21 14.34 21.70
CA HIS A 127 -7.86 13.02 21.17
C HIS A 127 -6.45 12.64 21.65
N TRP A 128 -6.40 11.73 22.63
CA TRP A 128 -5.15 11.38 23.29
C TRP A 128 -4.26 10.49 22.42
N VAL A 129 -4.84 9.44 21.84
CA VAL A 129 -4.16 8.46 20.99
C VAL A 129 -4.99 8.15 19.76
N TYR A 130 -4.31 7.80 18.66
CA TYR A 130 -4.93 7.36 17.42
C TYR A 130 -4.45 5.94 17.13
N ASP A 131 -5.14 4.93 17.67
CA ASP A 131 -4.98 3.56 17.19
C ASP A 131 -5.74 3.36 15.86
N PHE A 132 -5.62 2.16 15.29
CA PHE A 132 -6.29 1.83 14.03
C PHE A 132 -7.82 2.03 14.10
N ASP A 133 -8.48 1.49 15.12
CA ASP A 133 -9.95 1.51 15.22
C ASP A 133 -10.47 2.94 15.40
N TYR A 134 -9.77 3.73 16.20
CA TYR A 134 -10.08 5.13 16.43
C TYR A 134 -9.87 5.98 15.17
N MET A 135 -8.75 5.78 14.47
CA MET A 135 -8.46 6.47 13.21
C MET A 135 -9.50 6.12 12.15
N GLU A 136 -9.81 4.83 11.96
CA GLU A 136 -10.81 4.35 11.01
C GLU A 136 -12.20 4.95 11.30
N ARG A 137 -12.59 5.00 12.58
CA ARG A 137 -13.86 5.60 13.01
C ARG A 137 -13.90 7.10 12.71
N ILE A 138 -12.87 7.86 13.08
CA ILE A 138 -12.82 9.31 12.82
C ILE A 138 -12.89 9.59 11.33
N LEU A 139 -12.11 8.89 10.52
CA LEU A 139 -12.13 9.05 9.06
C LEU A 139 -13.50 8.72 8.46
N GLY A 140 -14.30 7.87 9.10
CA GLY A 140 -15.66 7.52 8.67
C GLY A 140 -16.77 8.43 9.19
N THR A 141 -16.62 9.02 10.38
CA THR A 141 -17.71 9.77 11.05
C THR A 141 -17.47 11.28 11.12
N ASP A 142 -16.23 11.70 11.33
CA ASP A 142 -15.85 13.12 11.46
C ASP A 142 -14.47 13.35 10.85
N LEU A 143 -14.44 13.32 9.52
CA LEU A 143 -13.22 13.39 8.72
C LEU A 143 -12.36 14.63 9.06
N MET A 144 -12.99 15.72 9.51
CA MET A 144 -12.28 16.94 9.84
C MET A 144 -11.49 16.83 11.16
N GLN A 145 -11.75 15.85 12.01
CA GLN A 145 -11.02 15.61 13.28
C GLN A 145 -9.74 14.78 13.14
N GLN A 146 -9.43 14.30 11.93
CA GLN A 146 -8.16 13.61 11.69
C GLN A 146 -6.95 14.56 11.91
N PRO A 147 -5.77 14.03 12.26
CA PRO A 147 -4.56 14.83 12.35
C PRO A 147 -4.29 15.65 11.07
N ARG A 148 -3.65 16.83 11.20
CA ARG A 148 -3.30 17.69 10.04
C ARG A 148 -1.80 17.76 9.85
N GLY A 149 -1.35 17.62 8.61
CA GLY A 149 0.06 17.78 8.28
C GLY A 149 0.49 19.23 8.45
N ALA A 150 1.72 19.45 8.89
CA ALA A 150 2.35 20.76 8.93
C ALA A 150 3.82 20.64 8.51
N ILE A 151 4.32 21.67 7.83
CA ILE A 151 5.69 21.73 7.29
C ILE A 151 6.35 23.05 7.69
N ARG A 152 7.68 23.07 7.73
CA ARG A 152 8.41 24.34 7.81
C ARG A 152 8.62 24.90 6.42
N VAL A 153 8.22 26.15 6.21
CA VAL A 153 8.32 26.81 4.91
C VAL A 153 9.54 27.73 4.88
N PRO A 154 10.52 27.49 3.98
CA PRO A 154 11.64 28.40 3.76
C PRO A 154 11.20 29.73 3.12
N PRO A 155 11.92 30.84 3.35
CA PRO A 155 13.17 30.95 4.10
C PRO A 155 12.99 31.21 5.59
N ALA A 156 11.80 31.65 6.02
CA ALA A 156 11.54 32.03 7.40
C ALA A 156 11.53 30.82 8.36
N ASN A 157 11.43 29.59 7.82
CA ASN A 157 11.36 28.34 8.57
C ASN A 157 10.20 28.31 9.57
N GLN A 158 9.13 29.03 9.24
CA GLN A 158 7.88 29.09 10.00
C GLN A 158 7.03 27.86 9.68
N TRP A 159 6.29 27.38 10.68
CA TRP A 159 5.37 26.27 10.49
C TRP A 159 4.11 26.73 9.78
N GLU A 160 3.69 25.98 8.78
CA GLU A 160 2.41 26.14 8.11
C GLU A 160 1.67 24.80 8.13
N VAL A 161 0.37 24.84 8.45
CA VAL A 161 -0.52 23.67 8.40
C VAL A 161 -1.00 23.48 6.96
N ASP A 162 -0.90 22.25 6.45
CA ASP A 162 -1.42 21.89 5.12
C ASP A 162 -2.94 22.07 5.11
N PRO A 163 -3.48 22.89 4.19
CA PRO A 163 -4.93 23.07 4.07
C PRO A 163 -5.64 21.79 3.61
N ASN A 164 -4.92 20.83 3.03
CA ASN A 164 -5.50 19.58 2.56
C ASN A 164 -5.55 18.53 3.68
N LEU A 165 -6.64 17.76 3.67
CA LEU A 165 -6.75 16.60 4.55
C LEU A 165 -5.73 15.52 4.15
N PRO A 166 -5.02 14.92 5.12
CA PRO A 166 -4.14 13.79 4.83
C PRO A 166 -4.86 12.59 4.21
N PHE A 167 -6.08 12.31 4.66
CA PHE A 167 -6.92 11.22 4.18
C PHE A 167 -8.30 11.77 3.81
N GLN A 168 -8.88 11.22 2.74
CA GLN A 168 -10.19 11.59 2.20
C GLN A 168 -11.26 10.54 2.52
N HIS A 169 -10.83 9.35 2.93
CA HIS A 169 -11.67 8.19 3.20
C HIS A 169 -11.11 7.41 4.40
N PRO A 170 -11.91 6.50 5.01
CA PRO A 170 -11.39 5.49 5.91
C PRO A 170 -10.29 4.65 5.26
N LEU A 171 -9.34 4.13 6.05
CA LEU A 171 -8.18 3.39 5.57
C LEU A 171 -8.61 2.12 4.82
N LYS A 172 -9.65 1.43 5.30
CA LYS A 172 -10.20 0.25 4.60
C LYS A 172 -10.67 0.59 3.19
N GLN A 173 -11.26 1.77 2.96
CA GLN A 173 -11.81 2.15 1.66
C GLN A 173 -10.72 2.29 0.58
N TYR A 174 -9.54 2.78 0.95
CA TYR A 174 -8.39 2.80 0.04
C TYR A 174 -8.04 1.40 -0.43
N ILE A 175 -7.99 0.42 0.48
CA ILE A 175 -7.68 -0.97 0.13
C ILE A 175 -8.79 -1.56 -0.76
N THR A 176 -10.07 -1.33 -0.45
CA THR A 176 -11.20 -1.81 -1.27
C THR A 176 -11.14 -1.30 -2.71
N THR A 177 -10.67 -0.06 -2.92
CA THR A 177 -10.54 0.50 -4.28
C THR A 177 -9.55 -0.27 -5.14
N PHE A 178 -8.43 -0.73 -4.56
CA PHE A 178 -7.39 -1.46 -5.30
C PHE A 178 -7.51 -2.99 -5.20
N PHE A 179 -8.20 -3.50 -4.19
CA PHE A 179 -8.42 -4.92 -3.92
C PHE A 179 -9.90 -5.22 -3.68
N PRO A 180 -10.74 -5.10 -4.73
CA PRO A 180 -12.19 -5.04 -4.59
C PRO A 180 -12.88 -6.35 -4.24
N GLN A 181 -12.19 -7.49 -4.27
CA GLN A 181 -12.80 -8.79 -3.95
C GLN A 181 -12.29 -9.40 -2.64
N LEU A 182 -11.49 -8.67 -1.86
CA LEU A 182 -11.15 -9.13 -0.51
C LEU A 182 -12.42 -9.19 0.35
N SER A 183 -12.56 -10.27 1.12
CA SER A 183 -13.63 -10.39 2.10
C SER A 183 -13.51 -9.30 3.17
N GLU A 184 -14.62 -8.94 3.80
CA GLU A 184 -14.64 -7.89 4.84
C GLU A 184 -13.63 -8.17 5.98
N ILE A 185 -13.51 -9.43 6.41
CA ILE A 185 -12.56 -9.84 7.44
C ILE A 185 -11.12 -9.62 6.96
N SER A 186 -10.81 -10.01 5.72
CA SER A 186 -9.47 -9.83 5.14
C SER A 186 -9.15 -8.36 4.97
N LEU A 187 -10.11 -7.57 4.50
CA LEU A 187 -9.98 -6.12 4.33
C LEU A 187 -9.63 -5.43 5.65
N ASN A 188 -10.36 -5.76 6.73
CA ASN A 188 -10.08 -5.21 8.05
C ASN A 188 -8.67 -5.57 8.54
N LYS A 189 -8.28 -6.85 8.41
CA LYS A 189 -6.97 -7.33 8.84
C LYS A 189 -5.82 -6.74 8.03
N VAL A 190 -6.00 -6.56 6.71
CA VAL A 190 -5.03 -5.88 5.83
C VAL A 190 -4.88 -4.42 6.24
N ALA A 191 -5.99 -3.70 6.45
CA ALA A 191 -5.95 -2.30 6.85
C ALA A 191 -5.24 -2.09 8.20
N ARG A 192 -5.58 -2.93 9.19
CA ARG A 192 -4.94 -2.90 10.50
C ARG A 192 -3.45 -3.22 10.41
N HIS A 193 -3.07 -4.26 9.65
CA HIS A 193 -1.67 -4.64 9.50
C HIS A 193 -0.87 -3.58 8.74
N GLN A 194 -1.43 -2.99 7.68
CA GLN A 194 -0.82 -1.88 6.94
C GLN A 194 -0.61 -0.66 7.84
N PHE A 195 -1.59 -0.33 8.68
CA PHE A 195 -1.46 0.72 9.68
C PHE A 195 -0.32 0.43 10.66
N SER A 196 -0.29 -0.77 11.25
CA SER A 196 0.77 -1.12 12.20
C SER A 196 2.16 -1.12 11.55
N LEU A 197 2.25 -1.61 10.30
CA LEU A 197 3.50 -1.64 9.53
C LEU A 197 4.00 -0.24 9.19
N ALA A 198 3.10 0.69 8.82
CA ALA A 198 3.50 2.07 8.52
C ALA A 198 4.03 2.78 9.77
N ASN A 199 3.40 2.53 10.92
CA ASN A 199 3.66 3.24 12.17
C ASN A 199 4.70 2.57 13.08
N ASP A 200 5.26 1.42 12.68
CA ASP A 200 6.15 0.62 13.50
C ASP A 200 5.52 0.23 14.87
N GLY A 201 4.19 0.05 14.90
CA GLY A 201 3.40 -0.23 16.11
C GLY A 201 1.90 0.10 15.96
N ASP A 202 1.11 -0.12 17.01
CA ASP A 202 -0.36 -0.03 16.94
C ASP A 202 -0.94 1.39 17.08
N MET A 203 -0.09 2.41 17.17
CA MET A 203 -0.47 3.81 17.37
C MET A 203 0.05 4.66 16.21
N ALA A 204 -0.74 5.63 15.77
CA ALA A 204 -0.34 6.54 14.70
C ALA A 204 0.90 7.37 15.09
N THR A 205 1.80 7.52 14.13
CA THR A 205 2.98 8.38 14.19
C THR A 205 2.99 9.32 12.99
N GLY A 206 3.66 10.47 13.10
CA GLY A 206 3.77 11.40 11.99
C GLY A 206 4.39 10.75 10.75
N VAL A 207 5.49 10.01 10.94
CA VAL A 207 6.14 9.23 9.88
C VAL A 207 5.20 8.19 9.28
N GLY A 208 4.47 7.43 10.10
CA GLY A 208 3.57 6.39 9.60
C GLY A 208 2.36 6.94 8.85
N LEU A 209 1.77 8.06 9.29
CA LEU A 209 0.71 8.74 8.55
C LEU A 209 1.21 9.24 7.19
N THR A 210 2.44 9.77 7.10
CA THR A 210 3.05 10.13 5.82
C THR A 210 3.26 8.90 4.93
N ARG A 211 3.78 7.78 5.46
CA ARG A 211 3.96 6.54 4.70
C ARG A 211 2.64 5.99 4.14
N LEU A 212 1.56 6.02 4.92
CA LEU A 212 0.22 5.63 4.45
C LEU A 212 -0.27 6.55 3.33
N ARG A 213 -0.19 7.87 3.53
CA ARG A 213 -0.58 8.86 2.52
C ARG A 213 0.18 8.64 1.21
N GLN A 214 1.49 8.44 1.29
CA GLN A 214 2.34 8.17 0.14
C GLN A 214 1.93 6.88 -0.56
N THR A 215 1.68 5.80 0.19
CA THR A 215 1.25 4.51 -0.37
C THR A 215 -0.04 4.62 -1.16
N PHE A 216 -1.04 5.32 -0.62
CA PHE A 216 -2.33 5.50 -1.30
C PHE A 216 -2.21 6.40 -2.53
N ASN A 217 -1.37 7.43 -2.47
CA ASN A 217 -1.06 8.27 -3.63
C ASN A 217 -0.34 7.49 -4.73
N ASP A 218 0.61 6.62 -4.36
CA ASP A 218 1.33 5.79 -5.31
C ASP A 218 0.42 4.75 -5.98
N TRP A 219 -0.51 4.13 -5.23
CA TRP A 219 -1.55 3.29 -5.82
C TRP A 219 -2.39 4.06 -6.85
N LYS A 220 -2.84 5.27 -6.52
CA LYS A 220 -3.65 6.11 -7.42
C LYS A 220 -2.91 6.51 -8.69
N ARG A 221 -1.60 6.75 -8.59
CA ARG A 221 -0.75 7.21 -9.71
C ARG A 221 -0.09 6.08 -10.50
N GLY A 222 -0.17 4.84 -10.02
CA GLY A 222 0.58 3.73 -10.60
C GLY A 222 2.09 3.88 -10.43
N ASN A 223 2.54 4.50 -9.34
CA ASN A 223 3.97 4.65 -9.08
C ASN A 223 4.54 3.38 -8.43
N SER A 224 5.85 3.15 -8.61
CA SER A 224 6.57 2.15 -7.82
C SER A 224 6.61 2.55 -6.35
N THR A 225 6.21 1.62 -5.48
CA THR A 225 6.22 1.83 -4.03
C THR A 225 7.63 1.64 -3.45
N PRO A 226 8.15 2.58 -2.64
CA PRO A 226 9.42 2.39 -1.94
C PRO A 226 9.33 1.34 -0.83
N HIS A 227 8.11 0.99 -0.38
CA HIS A 227 7.86 0.00 0.67
C HIS A 227 6.89 -1.07 0.14
N PRO A 228 7.39 -2.04 -0.65
CA PRO A 228 6.56 -3.09 -1.23
C PRO A 228 5.63 -3.81 -0.24
N PRO A 229 6.08 -4.20 0.98
CA PRO A 229 5.21 -4.85 1.97
C PRO A 229 4.05 -3.98 2.47
N LEU A 230 4.17 -2.65 2.34
CA LEU A 230 3.11 -1.72 2.71
C LEU A 230 2.05 -1.58 1.60
N ALA A 231 2.39 -1.88 0.35
CA ALA A 231 1.53 -1.64 -0.81
C ALA A 231 0.85 -2.91 -1.36
N ASP A 232 1.24 -4.09 -0.90
CA ASP A 232 0.76 -5.37 -1.43
C ASP A 232 0.33 -6.32 -0.30
N PRO A 233 -0.98 -6.65 -0.20
CA PRO A 233 -1.51 -7.55 0.82
C PRO A 233 -0.90 -8.96 0.80
N LEU A 234 -0.39 -9.44 -0.33
CA LEU A 234 0.25 -10.76 -0.40
C LEU A 234 1.63 -10.75 0.28
N LEU A 235 2.31 -9.61 0.28
CA LEU A 235 3.57 -9.44 1.00
C LEU A 235 3.39 -9.25 2.51
N MET A 236 2.22 -8.78 2.94
CA MET A 236 1.85 -8.65 4.36
C MET A 236 1.58 -10.00 5.04
N LEU A 237 1.40 -11.07 4.26
CA LEU A 237 1.16 -12.40 4.80
C LEU A 237 2.43 -12.96 5.47
N PRO A 238 2.33 -13.47 6.71
CA PRO A 238 3.40 -14.22 7.33
C PRO A 238 3.53 -15.58 6.65
N THR A 239 4.75 -16.08 6.61
CA THR A 239 5.01 -17.45 6.16
C THR A 239 4.49 -18.43 7.21
N LEU A 240 3.56 -19.31 6.80
CA LEU A 240 2.97 -20.27 7.72
C LEU A 240 3.88 -21.47 7.96
N ALA A 241 3.96 -21.91 9.22
CA ALA A 241 4.68 -23.11 9.60
C ALA A 241 3.96 -24.38 9.13
N THR A 242 4.73 -25.43 8.89
CA THR A 242 4.20 -26.75 8.53
C THR A 242 4.64 -27.83 9.48
N SER A 243 3.81 -28.86 9.57
CA SER A 243 4.09 -30.06 10.34
C SER A 243 4.57 -31.17 9.42
N SER A 244 5.63 -31.87 9.83
CA SER A 244 6.08 -33.10 9.17
C SER A 244 5.23 -34.25 9.68
N GLY A 245 4.48 -34.89 8.79
CA GLY A 245 3.65 -36.04 9.10
C GLY A 245 4.50 -37.30 9.26
N GLY A 246 5.12 -37.48 10.43
CA GLY A 246 5.88 -38.69 10.76
C GLY A 246 7.12 -38.94 9.86
N PRO A 247 7.71 -40.14 9.91
CA PRO A 247 8.91 -40.44 9.13
C PRO A 247 8.63 -40.39 7.61
N GLY A 248 9.00 -39.27 6.98
CA GLY A 248 9.52 -39.23 5.62
C GLY A 248 8.59 -39.00 4.42
N LEU A 249 7.26 -38.77 4.56
CA LEU A 249 6.40 -38.84 3.35
C LEU A 249 5.38 -37.71 3.12
N SER A 250 5.09 -36.84 4.08
CA SER A 250 4.18 -35.71 3.80
C SER A 250 4.39 -34.50 4.70
N ARG A 251 4.31 -33.32 4.09
CA ARG A 251 4.26 -32.02 4.76
C ARG A 251 2.80 -31.59 4.84
N THR A 252 2.35 -31.16 6.01
CA THR A 252 0.98 -30.68 6.20
C THR A 252 0.99 -29.22 6.61
N LEU A 253 0.30 -28.40 5.82
CA LEU A 253 0.01 -26.99 6.12
C LEU A 253 -1.42 -26.89 6.66
N GLU A 254 -1.57 -26.29 7.84
CA GLU A 254 -2.88 -26.03 8.43
C GLU A 254 -3.31 -24.59 8.15
N LEU A 255 -4.48 -24.43 7.54
CA LEU A 255 -5.06 -23.13 7.23
C LEU A 255 -5.52 -22.43 8.51
N PRO A 256 -5.16 -21.15 8.72
CA PRO A 256 -5.67 -20.34 9.82
C PRO A 256 -7.19 -20.29 9.80
N THR A 257 -7.82 -20.22 10.98
CA THR A 257 -9.27 -20.00 11.07
C THR A 257 -9.61 -18.59 10.59
N LEU A 258 -10.72 -18.46 9.86
CA LEU A 258 -11.24 -17.16 9.47
C LEU A 258 -11.99 -16.55 10.66
N THR A 259 -11.28 -15.81 11.51
CA THR A 259 -11.85 -15.04 12.63
C THR A 259 -11.69 -13.54 12.37
N PRO A 260 -12.65 -12.69 12.75
CA PRO A 260 -12.47 -11.23 12.75
C PRO A 260 -11.27 -10.79 13.59
N GLU A 261 -11.00 -11.51 14.69
CA GLU A 261 -9.97 -11.21 15.66
C GLU A 261 -8.62 -11.82 15.25
N GLY A 262 -7.54 -11.26 15.80
CA GLY A 262 -6.17 -11.75 15.62
C GLY A 262 -5.47 -11.21 14.35
N PRO A 263 -4.22 -11.63 14.13
CA PRO A 263 -3.39 -11.08 13.07
C PRO A 263 -3.83 -11.50 11.67
N LEU A 264 -3.33 -10.78 10.67
CA LEU A 264 -3.39 -11.17 9.27
C LEU A 264 -2.53 -12.41 9.05
N GLN A 265 -3.15 -13.52 8.62
CA GLN A 265 -2.46 -14.79 8.33
C GLN A 265 -2.91 -15.44 7.01
N ARG A 266 -4.05 -14.99 6.47
CA ARG A 266 -4.67 -15.46 5.24
C ARG A 266 -5.45 -14.31 4.61
N LEU A 267 -5.55 -14.32 3.29
CA LEU A 267 -6.52 -13.52 2.55
C LEU A 267 -7.65 -14.42 2.09
N ASP A 268 -8.87 -13.92 2.19
CA ASP A 268 -10.07 -14.52 1.64
C ASP A 268 -10.72 -13.60 0.62
N PHE A 269 -11.35 -14.20 -0.37
CA PHE A 269 -11.98 -13.49 -1.48
C PHE A 269 -13.45 -13.86 -1.60
N ASP A 270 -14.28 -12.84 -1.78
CA ASP A 270 -15.71 -13.00 -1.98
C ASP A 270 -16.00 -13.21 -3.47
N LEU A 271 -16.57 -14.37 -3.77
CA LEU A 271 -17.07 -14.71 -5.10
C LEU A 271 -18.57 -14.39 -5.19
N THR A 272 -19.00 -14.02 -6.40
CA THR A 272 -20.43 -13.95 -6.69
C THR A 272 -21.05 -15.34 -6.67
N ARG A 273 -22.37 -15.41 -6.43
CA ARG A 273 -23.12 -16.68 -6.46
C ARG A 273 -22.93 -17.44 -7.78
N GLN A 274 -22.92 -16.72 -8.91
CA GLN A 274 -22.73 -17.32 -10.24
C GLN A 274 -21.35 -17.96 -10.39
N GLU A 275 -20.29 -17.28 -9.91
CA GLU A 275 -18.94 -17.83 -9.95
C GLU A 275 -18.81 -19.08 -9.06
N TRP A 276 -19.46 -19.08 -7.89
CA TRP A 276 -19.54 -20.26 -7.03
C TRP A 276 -20.23 -21.44 -7.70
N ASP A 277 -21.39 -21.21 -8.33
CA ASP A 277 -22.16 -22.28 -8.97
C ASP A 277 -21.41 -22.87 -10.17
N TYR A 278 -20.72 -22.03 -10.95
CA TYR A 278 -19.84 -22.48 -12.02
C TYR A 278 -18.64 -23.29 -11.49
N PHE A 279 -17.99 -22.82 -10.42
CA PHE A 279 -16.83 -23.50 -9.85
C PHE A 279 -17.19 -24.87 -9.26
N LYS A 280 -18.31 -24.97 -8.53
CA LYS A 280 -18.77 -26.24 -7.92
C LYS A 280 -19.09 -27.31 -8.95
N THR A 281 -19.65 -26.91 -10.09
CA THR A 281 -20.01 -27.83 -11.18
C THR A 281 -18.79 -28.25 -12.01
N THR A 282 -17.68 -27.52 -11.90
CA THR A 282 -16.51 -27.68 -12.75
C THR A 282 -15.28 -28.14 -11.96
N GLN A 283 -15.05 -29.46 -11.91
CA GLN A 283 -13.91 -30.05 -11.18
C GLN A 283 -12.57 -30.03 -11.94
N SER A 284 -12.49 -29.29 -13.05
CA SER A 284 -11.27 -29.20 -13.88
C SER A 284 -10.18 -28.35 -13.22
N GLY A 285 -8.92 -28.76 -13.37
CA GLY A 285 -7.75 -27.96 -12.97
C GLY A 285 -7.55 -26.71 -13.84
N VAL A 286 -7.89 -26.78 -15.13
CA VAL A 286 -7.81 -25.65 -16.07
C VAL A 286 -8.80 -24.55 -15.67
N GLU A 287 -10.02 -24.95 -15.32
CA GLU A 287 -11.08 -24.04 -14.90
C GLU A 287 -10.79 -23.42 -13.54
N PHE A 288 -10.11 -24.17 -12.67
CA PHE A 288 -9.61 -23.63 -11.41
C PHE A 288 -8.53 -22.55 -11.61
N LYS A 289 -7.58 -22.80 -12.51
CA LYS A 289 -6.58 -21.79 -12.90
C LYS A 289 -7.25 -20.54 -13.47
N ARG A 290 -8.26 -20.71 -14.34
CA ARG A 290 -8.99 -19.58 -14.94
C ARG A 290 -9.73 -18.76 -13.88
N LEU A 291 -10.44 -19.40 -12.96
CA LEU A 291 -11.12 -18.72 -11.86
C LEU A 291 -10.12 -17.90 -11.05
N MET A 292 -9.02 -18.52 -10.59
CA MET A 292 -8.04 -17.84 -9.76
C MET A 292 -7.33 -16.71 -10.52
N ALA A 293 -7.01 -16.91 -11.80
CA ALA A 293 -6.43 -15.86 -12.64
C ALA A 293 -7.38 -14.66 -12.77
N ASN A 294 -8.69 -14.89 -12.94
CA ASN A 294 -9.68 -13.83 -12.99
C ASN A 294 -9.78 -13.05 -11.67
N ILE A 295 -9.73 -13.73 -10.52
CA ILE A 295 -9.69 -13.07 -9.20
C ILE A 295 -8.45 -12.18 -9.11
N LEU A 296 -7.27 -12.72 -9.41
CA LEU A 296 -5.99 -12.00 -9.35
C LEU A 296 -5.97 -10.79 -10.31
N ASN A 297 -6.44 -10.95 -11.54
CA ASN A 297 -6.53 -9.84 -12.51
C ASN A 297 -7.42 -8.70 -11.99
N ARG A 298 -8.55 -9.01 -11.34
CA ARG A 298 -9.44 -7.99 -10.74
C ARG A 298 -8.83 -7.30 -9.51
N GLN A 299 -7.81 -7.90 -8.90
CA GLN A 299 -7.01 -7.28 -7.84
C GLN A 299 -5.79 -6.49 -8.38
N GLY A 300 -5.66 -6.35 -9.70
CA GLY A 300 -4.56 -5.61 -10.34
C GLY A 300 -3.27 -6.41 -10.52
N TYR A 301 -3.31 -7.74 -10.50
CA TYR A 301 -2.16 -8.58 -10.85
C TYR A 301 -2.19 -8.98 -12.33
N ASP A 302 -1.01 -9.02 -12.96
CA ASP A 302 -0.80 -9.59 -14.28
C ASP A 302 -0.47 -11.08 -14.15
N VAL A 303 -1.40 -11.94 -14.56
CA VAL A 303 -1.21 -13.40 -14.51
C VAL A 303 -0.65 -13.91 -15.84
N PHE A 304 0.45 -14.67 -15.77
CA PHE A 304 1.00 -15.36 -16.94
C PHE A 304 -0.02 -16.35 -17.51
N THR A 305 -0.04 -16.52 -18.83
CA THR A 305 -1.00 -17.40 -19.51
C THR A 305 -1.00 -18.81 -18.91
N PRO A 306 -2.11 -19.27 -18.31
CA PRO A 306 -2.15 -20.59 -17.67
C PRO A 306 -1.97 -21.72 -18.68
N THR A 307 -1.17 -22.73 -18.35
CA THR A 307 -1.03 -23.94 -19.19
C THR A 307 -2.29 -24.82 -19.11
N PRO A 308 -2.58 -25.61 -20.16
CA PRO A 308 -3.70 -26.57 -20.15
C PRO A 308 -3.47 -27.76 -19.20
N SER A 309 -2.30 -27.88 -18.57
CA SER A 309 -2.03 -28.94 -17.60
C SER A 309 -2.98 -28.84 -16.41
N SER A 310 -3.79 -29.87 -16.19
CA SER A 310 -4.72 -29.97 -15.07
C SER A 310 -4.07 -30.54 -13.81
N SER A 311 -2.93 -31.22 -13.94
CA SER A 311 -2.19 -31.83 -12.84
C SER A 311 -1.41 -30.76 -12.08
N PHE A 312 -1.57 -30.73 -10.74
CA PHE A 312 -0.91 -29.76 -9.85
C PHE A 312 -1.10 -28.31 -10.31
N PRO A 313 -2.34 -27.82 -10.36
CA PRO A 313 -2.63 -26.50 -10.93
C PRO A 313 -1.86 -25.41 -10.17
N ALA A 314 -1.18 -24.55 -10.93
CA ALA A 314 -0.41 -23.43 -10.42
C ALA A 314 -0.55 -22.22 -11.35
N LEU A 315 -0.29 -21.03 -10.81
CA LEU A 315 -0.23 -19.77 -11.53
C LEU A 315 1.02 -19.00 -11.11
N VAL A 316 1.51 -18.20 -12.04
CA VAL A 316 2.57 -17.22 -11.81
C VAL A 316 2.02 -15.87 -12.19
N PHE A 317 2.30 -14.87 -11.37
CA PHE A 317 1.78 -13.54 -11.59
C PHE A 317 2.69 -12.50 -10.95
N ARG A 318 2.54 -11.26 -11.39
CA ARG A 318 3.25 -10.09 -10.87
C ARG A 318 2.26 -8.94 -10.77
N ARG A 319 2.68 -7.85 -10.15
CA ARG A 319 1.93 -6.60 -10.15
C ARG A 319 2.77 -5.54 -10.86
N GLU A 320 2.13 -4.70 -11.64
CA GLU A 320 2.83 -3.56 -12.24
C GLU A 320 3.44 -2.68 -11.13
N ASN A 321 4.61 -2.08 -11.39
CA ASN A 321 5.30 -1.21 -10.44
C ASN A 321 5.69 -1.88 -9.11
N HIS A 322 5.78 -3.21 -9.13
CA HIS A 322 6.17 -4.01 -7.98
C HIS A 322 7.24 -5.03 -8.38
N PRO A 323 8.34 -5.16 -7.61
CA PRO A 323 9.46 -5.99 -8.04
C PRO A 323 9.26 -7.49 -7.75
N PHE A 324 8.23 -7.89 -7.02
CA PHE A 324 8.04 -9.29 -6.64
C PHE A 324 7.25 -10.09 -7.68
N VAL A 325 7.62 -11.36 -7.80
CA VAL A 325 6.93 -12.37 -8.58
C VAL A 325 6.30 -13.36 -7.62
N PHE A 326 5.07 -13.76 -7.88
CA PHE A 326 4.32 -14.66 -7.04
C PHE A 326 4.09 -15.97 -7.78
N PHE A 327 4.38 -17.08 -7.10
CA PHE A 327 3.97 -18.42 -7.51
C PHE A 327 2.89 -18.90 -6.55
N ILE A 328 1.74 -19.30 -7.09
CA ILE A 328 0.67 -19.91 -6.29
C ILE A 328 0.36 -21.32 -6.78
N SER A 329 0.40 -22.29 -5.87
CA SER A 329 -0.18 -23.62 -6.12
C SER A 329 -1.62 -23.67 -5.61
N LEU A 330 -2.50 -24.25 -6.42
CA LEU A 330 -3.94 -24.24 -6.21
C LEU A 330 -4.43 -25.56 -5.61
N HIS A 331 -5.21 -25.46 -4.54
CA HIS A 331 -5.70 -26.59 -3.76
C HIS A 331 -7.20 -26.53 -3.56
N ARG A 332 -7.87 -27.67 -3.68
CA ARG A 332 -9.26 -27.83 -3.24
C ARG A 332 -9.24 -28.49 -1.87
N VAL A 333 -9.50 -27.71 -0.83
CA VAL A 333 -9.33 -28.13 0.57
C VAL A 333 -10.70 -28.43 1.16
N ARG A 334 -10.85 -29.62 1.76
CA ARG A 334 -11.96 -29.94 2.65
C ARG A 334 -11.46 -29.82 4.09
N GLY A 335 -12.10 -28.99 4.91
CA GLY A 335 -11.59 -28.68 6.25
C GLY A 335 -10.42 -27.71 6.20
N ARG A 336 -9.32 -27.99 6.91
CA ARG A 336 -8.22 -27.01 7.14
C ARG A 336 -6.83 -27.48 6.73
N LYS A 337 -6.66 -28.71 6.24
CA LYS A 337 -5.32 -29.29 5.99
C LYS A 337 -5.03 -29.35 4.51
N ILE A 338 -3.87 -28.82 4.12
CA ILE A 338 -3.26 -29.04 2.80
C ILE A 338 -2.16 -30.08 2.98
N HIS A 339 -2.36 -31.25 2.38
CA HIS A 339 -1.36 -32.31 2.35
C HIS A 339 -0.47 -32.15 1.13
N GLN A 340 0.84 -32.10 1.35
CA GLN A 340 1.85 -31.95 0.31
C GLN A 340 2.73 -33.20 0.29
N PRO A 341 2.85 -33.89 -0.86
CA PRO A 341 3.88 -34.90 -1.03
C PRO A 341 5.24 -34.19 -1.08
N LEU A 342 6.23 -34.68 -0.33
CA LEU A 342 7.61 -34.22 -0.53
C LEU A 342 8.07 -34.70 -1.91
N ASN A 343 8.44 -33.78 -2.80
CA ASN A 343 8.88 -34.11 -4.14
C ASN A 343 10.10 -35.05 -4.12
N SER A 344 10.06 -36.06 -4.97
CA SER A 344 11.15 -37.00 -5.23
C SER A 344 12.04 -36.46 -6.38
N GLY A 345 13.27 -36.05 -6.07
CA GLY A 345 14.34 -35.71 -7.04
C GLY A 345 14.26 -34.33 -7.74
N PRO A 346 15.40 -33.65 -7.97
CA PRO A 346 15.45 -32.30 -8.59
C PRO A 346 15.06 -32.28 -10.08
N ASP A 347 15.54 -33.23 -10.90
CA ASP A 347 15.26 -33.26 -12.35
C ASP A 347 13.77 -33.44 -12.68
N ALA A 348 13.05 -34.17 -11.81
CA ALA A 348 11.61 -34.35 -11.94
C ALA A 348 10.83 -33.09 -11.55
N ALA A 349 11.38 -32.21 -10.71
CA ALA A 349 10.73 -30.99 -10.26
C ALA A 349 10.69 -29.93 -11.38
N ASP A 350 11.79 -29.74 -12.11
CA ASP A 350 11.91 -28.72 -13.17
C ASP A 350 11.08 -29.06 -14.41
N ALA A 351 11.12 -30.31 -14.87
CA ALA A 351 10.30 -30.78 -15.98
C ALA A 351 8.79 -30.69 -15.66
N ARG A 352 8.42 -30.93 -14.40
CA ARG A 352 7.04 -30.73 -13.90
C ARG A 352 6.68 -29.25 -13.82
N LEU A 353 7.61 -28.38 -13.41
CA LEU A 353 7.37 -26.95 -13.27
C LEU A 353 7.10 -26.29 -14.63
N ASN A 354 7.94 -26.55 -15.65
CA ASN A 354 7.71 -26.02 -17.00
C ASN A 354 6.32 -26.44 -17.53
N THR A 355 5.92 -27.69 -17.31
CA THR A 355 4.60 -28.18 -17.72
C THR A 355 3.45 -27.49 -16.95
N GLN A 356 3.67 -27.14 -15.68
CA GLN A 356 2.67 -26.51 -14.82
C GLN A 356 2.43 -25.04 -15.15
N VAL A 357 3.48 -24.27 -15.44
CA VAL A 357 3.42 -22.80 -15.59
C VAL A 357 3.78 -22.29 -16.99
N GLY A 358 4.43 -23.10 -17.80
CA GLY A 358 4.88 -22.74 -19.15
C GLY A 358 6.22 -22.01 -19.15
N TYR A 359 6.86 -22.00 -20.31
CA TYR A 359 8.23 -21.49 -20.48
C TYR A 359 8.38 -20.00 -20.09
N PRO A 360 7.51 -19.06 -20.51
CA PRO A 360 7.67 -17.65 -20.15
C PRO A 360 7.61 -17.41 -18.63
N ALA A 361 6.68 -18.07 -17.95
CA ALA A 361 6.52 -17.96 -16.51
C ALA A 361 7.68 -18.62 -15.75
N LEU A 362 8.22 -19.72 -16.27
CA LEU A 362 9.39 -20.38 -15.70
C LEU A 362 10.63 -19.47 -15.70
N GLN A 363 10.88 -18.75 -16.80
CA GLN A 363 12.00 -17.81 -16.87
C GLN A 363 11.87 -16.72 -15.80
N GLU A 364 10.67 -16.16 -15.62
CA GLU A 364 10.40 -15.15 -14.60
C GLU A 364 10.60 -15.70 -13.17
N ILE A 365 10.15 -16.93 -12.91
CA ILE A 365 10.38 -17.61 -11.62
C ILE A 365 11.89 -17.73 -11.34
N LEU A 366 12.67 -18.22 -12.30
CA LEU A 366 14.10 -18.46 -12.13
C LEU A 366 14.85 -17.15 -11.85
N GLN A 367 14.52 -16.09 -12.60
CA GLN A 367 15.10 -14.77 -12.39
C GLN A 367 14.72 -14.21 -11.02
N ALA A 368 13.44 -14.20 -10.67
CA ALA A 368 12.98 -13.67 -9.38
C ALA A 368 13.52 -14.48 -8.20
N HIS A 369 13.72 -15.79 -8.36
CA HIS A 369 14.37 -16.62 -7.35
C HIS A 369 15.83 -16.23 -7.14
N ALA A 370 16.61 -16.08 -8.22
CA ALA A 370 17.99 -15.63 -8.15
C ALA A 370 18.14 -14.26 -7.48
N GLU A 371 17.17 -13.36 -7.69
CA GLU A 371 17.14 -12.02 -7.11
C GLU A 371 16.45 -11.94 -5.73
N LYS A 372 16.01 -13.07 -5.16
CA LYS A 372 15.29 -13.13 -3.86
C LYS A 372 13.98 -12.32 -3.83
N ARG A 373 13.31 -12.23 -4.97
CA ARG A 373 12.03 -11.52 -5.18
C ARG A 373 10.85 -12.47 -5.44
N LEU A 374 11.06 -13.79 -5.37
CA LEU A 374 10.02 -14.79 -5.55
C LEU A 374 9.27 -15.05 -4.23
N VAL A 375 7.94 -15.05 -4.29
CA VAL A 375 7.05 -15.33 -3.15
C VAL A 375 6.22 -16.58 -3.43
N TRP A 376 6.29 -17.54 -2.50
CA TRP A 376 5.55 -18.80 -2.59
C TRP A 376 4.22 -18.70 -1.85
N LEU A 377 3.15 -19.04 -2.55
CA LEU A 377 1.78 -18.97 -2.07
C LEU A 377 1.07 -20.32 -2.25
N LYS A 378 0.12 -20.57 -1.37
CA LYS A 378 -0.92 -21.59 -1.53
C LYS A 378 -2.25 -20.88 -1.57
N GLY A 379 -3.12 -21.28 -2.47
CA GLY A 379 -4.48 -20.78 -2.46
C GLY A 379 -5.45 -21.75 -3.08
N GLY A 380 -6.70 -21.32 -3.19
CA GLY A 380 -7.75 -22.12 -3.77
C GLY A 380 -9.02 -22.08 -2.97
N SER A 381 -9.87 -23.11 -3.14
CA SER A 381 -11.16 -23.18 -2.47
C SER A 381 -11.06 -23.97 -1.17
N GLN A 382 -11.60 -23.41 -0.09
CA GLN A 382 -11.82 -24.10 1.16
C GLN A 382 -13.31 -24.40 1.33
N ILE A 383 -13.64 -25.69 1.35
CA ILE A 383 -14.99 -26.18 1.61
C ILE A 383 -15.12 -26.40 3.11
N HIS A 384 -16.15 -25.79 3.69
CA HIS A 384 -16.40 -25.83 5.12
C HIS A 384 -17.65 -26.63 5.47
N ALA A 385 -17.68 -27.19 6.68
CA ALA A 385 -18.84 -27.93 7.17
C ALA A 385 -19.93 -27.01 7.76
N SER A 386 -19.54 -25.87 8.34
CA SER A 386 -20.40 -25.03 9.19
C SER A 386 -20.35 -23.53 8.86
N GLN A 387 -19.66 -23.15 7.79
CA GLN A 387 -19.55 -21.76 7.33
C GLN A 387 -19.53 -21.73 5.79
N PRO A 388 -19.75 -20.56 5.15
CA PRO A 388 -19.68 -20.47 3.69
C PRO A 388 -18.31 -20.89 3.15
N ASP A 389 -18.31 -21.56 2.00
CA ASP A 389 -17.08 -21.85 1.26
C ASP A 389 -16.34 -20.55 0.94
N SER A 390 -15.01 -20.61 0.93
CA SER A 390 -14.18 -19.42 0.67
C SER A 390 -13.08 -19.71 -0.35
N ILE A 391 -12.65 -18.66 -1.06
CA ILE A 391 -11.37 -18.68 -1.77
C ILE A 391 -10.33 -18.05 -0.86
N PHE A 392 -9.21 -18.73 -0.66
CA PHE A 392 -8.14 -18.26 0.21
C PHE A 392 -6.80 -18.15 -0.52
N ILE A 393 -5.92 -17.32 0.04
CA ILE A 393 -4.48 -17.30 -0.23
C ILE A 393 -3.73 -17.21 1.10
N VAL A 394 -2.69 -18.04 1.25
CA VAL A 394 -1.73 -18.03 2.35
C VAL A 394 -0.30 -18.08 1.82
N ARG A 395 0.66 -17.60 2.60
CA ARG A 395 2.09 -17.67 2.27
C ARG A 395 2.73 -18.90 2.89
N ASP A 396 3.63 -19.52 2.15
CA ASP A 396 4.32 -20.75 2.51
C ASP A 396 5.83 -20.62 2.29
N ASP A 397 6.64 -21.41 3.01
CA ASP A 397 8.11 -21.45 2.88
C ASP A 397 8.60 -22.44 1.81
N GLU A 398 7.71 -23.28 1.27
CA GLU A 398 8.10 -24.34 0.34
C GLU A 398 8.53 -23.79 -1.02
N SER A 399 9.85 -23.72 -1.22
CA SER A 399 10.42 -23.61 -2.54
C SER A 399 10.21 -24.91 -3.32
N ARG A 400 9.55 -24.82 -4.48
CA ARG A 400 9.51 -25.93 -5.44
C ARG A 400 10.79 -26.05 -6.27
N LEU A 401 11.71 -25.10 -6.12
CA LEU A 401 13.05 -25.11 -6.67
C LEU A 401 13.97 -25.66 -5.58
N ALA A 402 14.20 -26.97 -5.55
CA ALA A 402 15.25 -27.55 -4.71
C ALA A 402 16.58 -27.54 -5.47
N THR A 403 17.56 -26.83 -4.89
CA THR A 403 19.01 -26.77 -5.25
C THR A 403 19.36 -26.39 -6.70
N LEU A 404 19.16 -25.12 -7.04
CA LEU A 404 19.95 -24.43 -8.09
C LEU A 404 21.19 -23.71 -7.51
N ALA A 405 21.57 -24.01 -6.26
CA ALA A 405 22.64 -23.29 -5.55
C ALA A 405 24.04 -23.90 -5.73
N ASP A 406 24.18 -25.04 -6.41
CA ASP A 406 25.47 -25.73 -6.62
C ASP A 406 25.75 -26.09 -8.10
N LEU A 407 25.28 -25.29 -9.06
CA LEU A 407 25.69 -25.38 -10.47
C LEU A 407 26.28 -24.07 -11.00
#